data_AF-A0A919HX82-F1
#
_entry.id   AF-A0A919HX82-F1
#
_cell.length_a   1.000
_cell.length_b   1.000
_cell.length_c   1.000
_cell.angle_alpha   90.00
_cell.angle_beta   90.00
_cell.angle_gamma   90.00
#
_symmetry.space_group_name_H-M   'P 1'
#
loop_
_entity.id
_entity.type
_entity.pdbx_description
1 polymer ?
#
loop_
_entity_poly.entity_id
_entity_poly.type
_entity_poly.pdbx_seq_one_letter_code
_entity_poly.pdbx_strand_id
1 'polypeptide(L)' 'MTSRKCYGPTVTSEKCPSNALEKGGKGSITEQLLNARPDVTTGGGAKTFAETATAGEWQGKTLREQRKRAATRL' A
#
# COMPACT_ATOMS: atom_id res chain seq x y z
N MET A 1 -17.81 -7.41 -6.08
CA MET A 1 -16.82 -6.74 -6.94
C MET A 1 -16.14 -5.64 -6.14
N THR A 2 -14.83 -5.73 -5.93
CA THR A 2 -14.05 -4.72 -5.17
C THR A 2 -13.74 -3.51 -6.04
N SER A 3 -13.55 -2.33 -5.44
CA SER A 3 -13.47 -1.04 -6.15
C SER A 3 -12.06 -0.69 -6.64
N ARG A 4 -11.96 -0.11 -7.84
CA ARG A 4 -10.71 0.49 -8.36
C ARG A 4 -10.20 1.70 -7.56
N LYS A 5 -11.02 2.22 -6.64
CA LYS A 5 -10.69 3.40 -5.82
C LYS A 5 -9.83 3.09 -4.61
N CYS A 6 -9.50 1.83 -4.34
CA CYS A 6 -8.78 1.39 -3.15
C CYS A 6 -7.27 1.62 -3.29
N TYR A 7 -6.90 2.88 -3.54
CA TYR A 7 -5.54 3.32 -3.87
C TYR A 7 -4.58 3.16 -2.68
N GLY A 8 -4.99 3.67 -1.52
CA GLY A 8 -4.21 3.67 -0.28
C GLY A 8 -4.99 3.08 0.89
N PRO A 9 -4.34 2.95 2.07
CA PRO A 9 -4.91 2.30 3.25
C PRO A 9 -6.26 2.90 3.66
N THR A 10 -6.37 4.24 3.66
CA THR A 10 -7.59 4.96 4.12
C THR A 10 -8.83 4.53 3.34
N VAL A 11 -8.78 4.67 2.01
CA VAL A 11 -9.93 4.35 1.15
C VAL A 11 -10.17 2.84 1.08
N THR A 12 -9.13 2.04 1.28
CA THR A 12 -9.25 0.58 1.28
C THR A 12 -10.02 0.11 2.52
N SER A 13 -9.70 0.63 3.71
CA SER A 13 -10.43 0.31 4.94
C SER A 13 -11.92 0.67 4.84
N GLU A 14 -12.26 1.79 4.19
CA GLU A 14 -13.63 2.26 4.00
C GLU A 14 -14.39 1.51 2.90
N LYS A 15 -13.80 1.34 1.72
CA LYS A 15 -14.51 0.91 0.49
C LYS A 15 -14.15 -0.48 0.00
N CYS A 16 -13.06 -1.04 0.49
CA CYS A 16 -12.63 -2.42 0.20
C CYS A 16 -12.24 -3.15 1.50
N PRO A 17 -13.16 -3.28 2.48
CA PRO A 17 -12.83 -3.82 3.80
C PRO A 17 -12.27 -5.25 3.74
N SER A 18 -12.69 -6.07 2.76
CA SER A 18 -12.15 -7.42 2.54
C SER A 18 -10.68 -7.42 2.08
N ASN A 19 -10.20 -6.32 1.52
CA ASN A 19 -8.82 -6.17 1.06
C ASN A 19 -7.95 -5.46 2.08
N ALA A 20 -8.53 -4.80 3.08
CA ALA A 20 -7.76 -3.99 4.02
C ALA A 20 -6.77 -4.84 4.83
N LEU A 21 -5.54 -4.33 4.97
CA LEU A 21 -4.43 -5.10 5.54
C LEU A 21 -4.69 -5.44 7.02
N GLU A 22 -5.27 -4.50 7.77
CA GLU A 22 -5.67 -4.69 9.17
C GLU A 22 -6.81 -5.70 9.38
N LYS A 23 -7.48 -6.09 8.29
CA LYS A 23 -8.56 -7.09 8.28
C LYS A 23 -8.10 -8.44 7.70
N GLY A 24 -6.79 -8.63 7.54
CA GLY A 24 -6.21 -9.86 6.97
C GLY A 24 -6.27 -9.95 5.45
N GLY A 25 -6.64 -8.86 4.77
CA GLY A 25 -6.60 -8.75 3.31
C GLY A 25 -5.18 -8.49 2.78
N LYS A 26 -5.05 -8.38 1.45
CA LYS A 26 -3.75 -8.12 0.78
C LYS A 26 -3.27 -6.66 0.84
N GLY A 27 -4.08 -5.76 1.39
CA GLY A 27 -3.85 -4.32 1.43
C GLY A 27 -4.43 -3.55 0.25
N SER A 28 -4.20 -2.25 0.26
CA SER A 28 -4.52 -1.31 -0.82
C SER A 28 -3.74 -1.61 -2.10
N ILE A 29 -4.13 -0.98 -3.21
CA ILE A 29 -3.42 -1.11 -4.49
C ILE A 29 -1.94 -0.71 -4.34
N THR A 30 -1.63 0.34 -3.59
CA THR A 30 -0.24 0.79 -3.41
C THR A 30 0.56 -0.19 -2.56
N GLU A 31 -0.03 -0.77 -1.50
CA GLU A 31 0.62 -1.82 -0.70
C GLU A 31 0.89 -3.07 -1.52
N GLN A 32 -0.08 -3.50 -2.33
CA GLN A 32 0.08 -4.64 -3.24
C GLN A 32 1.14 -4.37 -4.31
N LEU A 33 1.22 -3.15 -4.86
CA LEU A 33 2.26 -2.75 -5.81
C LEU A 33 3.66 -2.82 -5.16
N LEU A 34 3.81 -2.33 -3.93
CA LEU A 34 5.07 -2.41 -3.20
C LEU A 34 5.48 -3.86 -2.89
N ASN A 35 4.51 -4.73 -2.63
CA ASN A 35 4.76 -6.15 -2.41
C ASN A 35 5.07 -6.91 -3.70
N ALA A 36 4.52 -6.50 -4.83
CA ALA A 36 4.79 -7.11 -6.13
C ALA A 36 6.24 -6.93 -6.60
N ARG A 37 6.92 -5.86 -6.12
CA ARG A 37 8.34 -5.56 -6.40
C ARG A 37 8.75 -5.70 -7.88
N PRO A 38 8.07 -5.00 -8.81
CA PRO A 38 8.52 -4.95 -10.20
C PRO A 38 9.92 -4.33 -10.31
N ASP A 39 10.72 -4.79 -11.28
CA ASP A 39 12.08 -4.28 -11.51
C ASP A 39 12.10 -2.78 -11.82
N VAL A 40 11.14 -2.32 -12.63
CA VAL A 40 10.95 -0.91 -12.96
C VAL A 40 9.49 -0.53 -12.79
N THR A 41 9.22 0.57 -12.08
CA THR A 41 7.91 1.21 -12.04
C THR A 41 8.09 2.71 -12.12
N THR A 42 7.57 3.30 -13.19
CA THR A 42 7.63 4.73 -13.47
C THR A 42 6.23 5.27 -13.70
N GLY A 43 5.87 6.36 -13.05
CA GLY A 43 4.54 6.97 -13.18
C GLY A 43 4.26 8.03 -12.14
N GLY A 44 3.02 8.54 -12.13
CA GLY A 44 2.51 9.50 -11.15
C GLY A 44 1.99 8.84 -9.86
N GLY A 45 1.03 9.48 -9.20
CA GLY A 45 0.35 8.92 -8.03
C GLY A 45 1.06 9.11 -6.69
N ALA A 46 2.03 10.03 -6.61
CA ALA A 46 2.85 10.27 -5.40
C ALA A 46 2.05 10.64 -4.13
N LYS A 47 0.80 11.12 -4.25
CA LYS A 47 -0.06 11.50 -3.14
C LYS A 47 -0.36 10.31 -2.22
N THR A 48 -0.72 9.16 -2.77
CA THR A 48 -1.07 7.96 -2.00
C THR A 48 0.12 7.40 -1.23
N PHE A 49 1.34 7.63 -1.70
CA PHE A 49 2.56 7.22 -0.98
C PHE A 49 2.79 7.98 0.33
N ALA A 50 2.07 9.08 0.58
CA ALA A 50 2.12 9.79 1.85
C ALA A 50 1.19 9.18 2.92
N GLU A 51 0.31 8.26 2.54
CA GLU A 51 -0.53 7.54 3.50
C GLU A 51 0.28 6.55 4.33
N THR A 52 -0.23 6.23 5.52
CA THR A 52 0.42 5.37 6.51
C THR A 52 -0.19 3.98 6.49
N ALA A 53 0.64 2.94 6.53
CA ALA A 53 0.17 1.57 6.63
C ALA A 53 -0.53 1.33 7.98
N THR A 54 -1.69 0.70 7.93
CA THR A 54 -2.56 0.43 9.09
C THR A 54 -2.17 -0.84 9.84
N ALA A 55 -1.43 -1.75 9.21
CA ALA A 55 -1.01 -3.03 9.77
C ALA A 55 0.30 -3.54 9.12
N GLY A 56 0.75 -4.73 9.55
CA GLY A 56 1.91 -5.42 9.00
C GLY A 56 3.26 -4.85 9.44
N GLU A 57 4.35 -5.31 8.81
CA GLU A 57 5.74 -4.93 9.13
C GLU A 57 5.96 -3.41 9.10
N TRP A 58 5.21 -2.69 8.27
CA TRP A 58 5.35 -1.25 8.05
C TRP A 58 4.29 -0.42 8.78
N GLN A 59 3.55 -1.01 9.73
CA GLN A 59 2.52 -0.32 10.48
C GLN A 59 3.05 0.99 11.10
N GLY A 60 2.31 2.09 10.89
CA GLY A 60 2.70 3.40 11.40
C GLY A 60 3.78 4.11 10.58
N LYS A 61 4.28 3.51 9.49
CA LYS A 61 5.16 4.16 8.51
C LYS A 61 4.40 4.54 7.25
N THR A 62 4.85 5.59 6.59
CA THR A 62 4.31 5.97 5.28
C THR A 62 4.70 4.94 4.22
N LEU A 63 3.85 4.75 3.21
CA LEU A 63 4.16 3.85 2.08
C LEU A 63 5.43 4.30 1.32
N ARG A 64 5.76 5.60 1.36
CA ARG A 64 7.02 6.13 0.84
C ARG A 64 8.22 5.65 1.64
N GLU A 65 8.13 5.64 2.97
CA GLU A 65 9.20 5.10 3.83
C GLU A 65 9.35 3.60 3.64
N GLN A 66 8.23 2.86 3.58
CA GLN A 66 8.24 1.44 3.24
C GLN A 66 8.99 1.20 1.93
N ARG A 67 8.64 1.90 0.85
CA ARG A 67 9.33 1.77 -0.45
C ARG A 67 10.83 1.99 -0.32
N LYS A 68 11.25 3.09 0.33
CA LYS A 68 12.66 3.43 0.46
C LYS A 68 13.44 2.36 1.23
N ARG A 69 12.90 1.89 2.35
CA ARG A 69 13.57 0.93 3.24
C ARG A 69 13.53 -0.48 2.67
N ALA A 70 12.43 -0.88 2.02
CA ALA A 70 12.31 -2.17 1.36
C ALA A 70 13.27 -2.30 0.18
N ALA A 71 13.54 -1.21 -0.56
CA ALA A 71 14.50 -1.20 -1.66
C ALA A 71 15.97 -1.35 -1.21
N THR A 72 16.29 -0.96 0.03
CA THR A 72 17.65 -1.11 0.59
C THR A 72 17.90 -2.49 1.22
N ARG A 73 16.87 -3.33 1.32
CA ARG A 73 16.95 -4.70 1.83
C ARG A 73 17.38 -5.63 0.68
N LEU A 74 18.64 -5.51 0.28
CA LEU A 74 19.39 -6.50 -0.51
C LEU A 74 20.15 -7.43 0.43
#